data_AF-A0A536B4W1-F1
#
_entry.id   AF-A0A536B4W1-F1
#
_cell.length_a   1.000
_cell.length_b   1.000
_cell.length_c   1.000
_cell.angle_alpha   90.00
_cell.angle_beta   90.00
_cell.angle_gamma   90.00
#
_symmetry.space_group_name_H-M   'P 1'
#
loop_
_entity.id
_entity.type
_entity.pdbx_description
1 polymer ?
#
loop_
_entity_poly.entity_id
_entity_poly.type
_entity_poly.pdbx_seq_one_letter_code
_entity_poly.pdbx_strand_id
1 'polypeptide(L)'
;MPDGRPCGAPPGRRSTFCFWRDPGRAEDLAEAQRLGGARRKRERSLAFAFDFSGLESINAIRRLLEIAATDALGLETSVAKVRLLISVAVAAAKLLETGELADRIAALEAALSRPDDMATTGDLG
;
A
#
# COMPACT_ATOMS: atom_id res chain seq x y z
N MET A 1 34.75 12.43 -1.10
CA MET A 1 33.39 12.98 -1.30
C MET A 1 33.53 14.06 -2.39
N PRO A 2 32.45 14.48 -3.07
CA PRO A 2 32.55 15.51 -4.13
C PRO A 2 33.15 16.83 -3.65
N ASP A 3 33.06 17.10 -2.34
CA ASP A 3 33.62 18.23 -1.61
C ASP A 3 35.08 18.00 -1.12
N GLY A 4 35.75 16.96 -1.61
CA GLY A 4 37.13 16.63 -1.23
C GLY A 4 37.30 15.95 0.14
N ARG A 5 36.24 15.85 0.96
CA ARG A 5 36.34 15.19 2.29
C ARG A 5 36.55 13.68 2.15
N PRO A 6 37.27 13.05 3.10
CA PRO A 6 37.44 11.61 3.10
C PRO A 6 36.09 10.90 3.20
N CYS A 7 36.01 9.76 2.53
CA CYS A 7 34.90 8.85 2.61
C CYS A 7 34.84 8.22 4.02
N GLY A 8 33.68 8.28 4.69
CA GLY A 8 33.48 7.61 5.99
C GLY A 8 33.01 6.14 5.90
N ALA A 9 32.93 5.56 4.70
CA ALA A 9 32.50 4.17 4.53
C ALA A 9 33.70 3.23 4.67
N PRO A 10 33.55 2.07 5.33
CA PRO A 10 34.65 1.13 5.50
C PRO A 10 35.11 0.55 4.15
N PRO A 11 36.39 0.20 4.02
CA PRO A 11 36.91 -0.45 2.82
C PRO A 11 36.27 -1.83 2.60
N GLY A 12 36.23 -2.26 1.33
CA GLY A 12 35.72 -3.58 0.99
C GLY A 12 36.66 -4.71 1.44
N ARG A 13 36.13 -5.93 1.60
CA ARG A 13 36.92 -7.11 2.05
C ARG A 13 38.14 -7.45 1.17
N ARG A 14 38.17 -6.98 -0.08
CA ARG A 14 39.20 -7.28 -1.08
C ARG A 14 39.74 -6.02 -1.76
N SER A 15 39.51 -4.84 -1.19
CA SER A 15 39.87 -3.56 -1.79
C SER A 15 40.28 -2.54 -0.73
N THR A 16 41.21 -1.66 -1.07
CA THR A 16 41.58 -0.51 -0.23
C THR A 16 40.53 0.60 -0.29
N PHE A 17 39.61 0.54 -1.25
CA PHE A 17 38.52 1.48 -1.40
C PHE A 17 37.21 0.88 -0.90
N CYS A 18 36.29 1.74 -0.45
CA CYS A 18 34.92 1.32 -0.19
C CYS A 18 34.18 1.07 -1.51
N PHE A 19 33.09 0.30 -1.48
CA PHE A 19 32.30 -0.07 -2.68
C PHE A 19 31.94 1.12 -3.59
N TRP A 20 31.54 2.24 -3.00
CA TRP A 20 31.11 3.44 -3.75
C TRP A 20 32.25 4.19 -4.46
N ARG A 21 33.51 3.92 -4.11
CA ARG A 21 34.69 4.65 -4.59
C ARG A 21 35.74 3.72 -5.20
N ASP A 22 35.47 2.42 -5.29
CA ASP A 22 36.40 1.44 -5.84
C ASP A 22 36.37 1.49 -7.38
N PRO A 23 37.47 1.88 -8.05
CA PRO A 23 37.52 1.93 -9.50
C PRO A 23 37.31 0.55 -10.15
N GLY A 24 37.80 -0.51 -9.50
CA GLY A 24 37.65 -1.88 -10.00
C GLY A 24 36.23 -2.44 -9.89
N ARG A 25 35.31 -1.69 -9.26
CA ARG A 25 33.89 -2.05 -9.11
C ARG A 25 32.96 -0.98 -9.65
N ALA A 26 33.46 -0.10 -10.52
CA ALA A 26 32.66 0.97 -11.12
C ALA A 26 31.46 0.42 -11.91
N GLU A 27 31.64 -0.70 -12.61
CA GLU A 27 30.57 -1.36 -13.37
C GLU A 27 29.50 -1.97 -12.44
N ASP A 28 29.91 -2.72 -11.40
CA ASP A 28 29.01 -3.27 -10.38
C ASP A 28 28.18 -2.16 -9.71
N LEU A 29 28.83 -1.02 -9.43
CA LEU A 29 28.20 0.14 -8.83
C LEU A 29 27.16 0.77 -9.78
N ALA A 30 27.53 0.96 -11.06
CA ALA A 30 26.62 1.49 -12.07
C ALA A 30 25.38 0.59 -12.25
N GLU A 31 25.59 -0.73 -12.26
CA GLU A 31 24.51 -1.69 -12.36
C GLU A 31 23.61 -1.68 -11.12
N ALA A 32 24.19 -1.65 -9.91
CA ALA A 32 23.43 -1.53 -8.67
C ALA A 32 22.61 -0.23 -8.60
N GLN A 33 23.16 0.89 -9.09
CA GLN A 33 22.45 2.17 -9.20
C GLN A 33 21.32 2.10 -10.24
N ARG A 34 21.54 1.44 -11.38
CA ARG A 34 20.52 1.22 -12.42
C ARG A 34 19.35 0.39 -11.88
N LEU A 35 19.64 -0.73 -11.23
CA LEU A 35 18.64 -1.60 -10.59
C LEU A 35 17.89 -0.87 -9.47
N GLY A 36 18.61 -0.15 -8.62
CA GLY A 36 18.01 0.66 -7.55
C GLY A 36 17.14 1.80 -8.10
N GLY A 37 17.55 2.42 -9.21
CA GLY A 37 16.78 3.43 -9.93
C GLY A 37 15.50 2.85 -10.54
N ALA A 38 15.60 1.71 -11.22
CA ALA A 38 14.46 1.00 -11.79
C ALA A 38 13.46 0.56 -10.72
N ARG A 39 13.95 0.07 -9.56
CA ARG A 39 13.11 -0.27 -8.41
C ARG A 39 12.41 0.96 -7.84
N ARG A 40 13.14 2.05 -7.56
CA ARG A 40 12.53 3.29 -7.04
C ARG A 40 11.53 3.91 -8.02
N LYS A 41 11.81 3.84 -9.32
CA LYS A 41 10.86 4.28 -10.36
C LYS A 41 9.61 3.42 -10.35
N ARG A 42 9.74 2.10 -10.27
CA ARG A 42 8.61 1.17 -10.15
C ARG A 42 7.81 1.42 -8.88
N GLU A 43 8.47 1.54 -7.72
CA GLU A 43 7.81 1.84 -6.45
C GLU A 43 7.07 3.18 -6.47
N ARG A 44 7.68 4.23 -7.04
CA ARG A 44 7.02 5.54 -7.20
C ARG A 44 5.85 5.48 -8.18
N SER A 45 5.99 4.75 -9.28
CA SER A 45 4.90 4.54 -10.24
C SER A 45 3.77 3.70 -9.64
N LEU A 46 4.07 2.72 -8.80
CA LEU A 46 3.07 1.93 -8.07
C LEU A 46 2.38 2.79 -7.01
N ALA A 47 3.12 3.57 -6.22
CA ALA A 47 2.55 4.49 -5.25
C ALA A 47 1.68 5.59 -5.89
N PHE A 48 2.02 6.02 -7.11
CA PHE A 48 1.24 7.00 -7.85
C PHE A 48 0.02 6.37 -8.57
N ALA A 49 0.18 5.18 -9.16
CA ALA A 49 -0.90 4.49 -9.87
C ALA A 49 -1.90 3.80 -8.92
N PHE A 50 -1.44 3.42 -7.73
CA PHE A 50 -2.22 2.78 -6.67
C PHE A 50 -2.20 3.63 -5.41
N ASP A 51 -2.30 4.96 -5.52
CA ASP A 51 -2.50 5.84 -4.36
C ASP A 51 -3.37 5.10 -3.33
N PHE A 52 -2.79 4.69 -2.19
CA PHE A 52 -3.42 3.68 -1.33
C PHE A 52 -4.71 4.20 -0.68
N SER A 53 -5.00 5.50 -0.86
CA SER A 53 -6.32 6.12 -0.72
C SER A 53 -7.41 5.46 -1.60
N GLY A 54 -7.02 4.74 -2.65
CA GLY A 54 -7.88 4.14 -3.67
C GLY A 54 -8.62 2.87 -3.26
N LEU A 55 -8.55 2.43 -1.99
CA LEU A 55 -9.32 1.28 -1.49
C LEU A 55 -10.28 1.63 -0.36
N GLU A 56 -10.33 2.91 0.04
CA GLU A 56 -11.16 3.39 1.16
C GLU A 56 -12.65 3.51 0.81
N SER A 57 -13.00 3.37 -0.48
CA SER A 57 -14.39 3.45 -0.93
C SER A 57 -14.71 2.45 -2.04
N ILE A 58 -16.00 2.11 -2.15
CA ILE A 58 -16.52 1.24 -3.21
C ILE A 58 -16.19 1.78 -4.60
N ASN A 59 -16.27 3.10 -4.81
CA ASN A 59 -15.96 3.74 -6.09
C ASN A 59 -14.50 3.56 -6.47
N ALA A 60 -13.60 3.64 -5.49
CA ALA A 60 -12.18 3.49 -5.74
C ALA A 60 -11.80 2.02 -6.03
N ILE A 61 -12.42 1.06 -5.33
CA ILE A 61 -12.31 -0.38 -5.64
C ILE A 61 -12.86 -0.69 -7.04
N ARG A 62 -14.00 -0.11 -7.42
CA ARG A 62 -14.55 -0.25 -8.78
C ARG A 62 -13.58 0.27 -9.82
N ARG A 63 -13.00 1.45 -9.60
CA ARG A 63 -12.03 2.05 -10.53
C ARG A 63 -10.81 1.16 -10.73
N LEU A 64 -10.32 0.54 -9.66
CA LEU A 64 -9.24 -0.44 -9.72
C LEU A 64 -9.61 -1.65 -10.59
N LEU A 65 -10.82 -2.19 -10.44
CA LEU A 65 -11.31 -3.31 -11.23
C LEU A 65 -11.52 -2.95 -12.71
N GLU A 66 -11.98 -1.74 -13.01
CA GLU A 66 -12.10 -1.24 -14.39
C GLU A 66 -10.73 -1.20 -15.07
N ILE A 67 -9.71 -0.65 -14.41
CA ILE A 67 -8.33 -0.62 -14.94
C ILE A 67 -7.82 -2.04 -15.15
N ALA A 68 -7.99 -2.92 -14.16
CA ALA A 68 -7.58 -4.31 -14.28
C ALA A 68 -8.27 -5.04 -15.44
N ALA A 69 -9.55 -4.74 -15.69
CA ALA A 69 -10.31 -5.30 -16.81
C ALA A 69 -9.81 -4.75 -18.16
N THR A 70 -9.56 -3.44 -18.27
CA THR A 70 -9.00 -2.83 -19.48
C THR A 70 -7.62 -3.41 -19.81
N ASP A 71 -6.71 -3.47 -18.83
CA ASP A 71 -5.38 -4.04 -19.01
C ASP A 71 -5.44 -5.52 -19.43
N ALA A 72 -6.37 -6.28 -18.83
CA ALA A 72 -6.56 -7.71 -19.14
C ALA A 72 -7.07 -7.92 -20.57
N LEU A 73 -8.07 -7.14 -20.99
CA LEU A 73 -8.65 -7.20 -22.34
C LEU A 73 -7.66 -6.73 -23.42
N GLY A 74 -6.82 -5.75 -23.09
CA GLY A 74 -5.74 -5.28 -23.96
C GLY A 74 -4.53 -6.21 -24.04
N LEU A 75 -4.49 -7.29 -23.24
CA LEU A 75 -3.32 -8.16 -23.07
C LEU A 75 -2.03 -7.40 -22.69
N GLU A 76 -2.18 -6.22 -22.08
CA GLU A 76 -1.06 -5.33 -21.71
C GLU A 76 -0.37 -5.78 -20.41
N THR A 77 -0.98 -6.74 -19.70
CA THR A 77 -0.52 -7.23 -18.41
C THR A 77 -0.61 -8.75 -18.33
N SER A 78 0.15 -9.34 -17.39
CA SER A 78 0.08 -10.78 -17.15
C SER A 78 -1.20 -11.17 -16.40
N VAL A 79 -1.69 -12.38 -16.67
CA VAL A 79 -2.84 -12.98 -15.96
C VAL A 79 -2.59 -13.04 -14.44
N ALA A 80 -1.35 -13.26 -14.02
CA ALA A 80 -1.00 -13.27 -12.60
C ALA A 80 -1.23 -11.91 -11.93
N LYS A 81 -0.87 -10.81 -12.62
CA LYS A 81 -1.10 -9.46 -12.12
C LYS A 81 -2.60 -9.14 -12.06
N VAL A 82 -3.38 -9.52 -13.07
CA VAL A 82 -4.85 -9.34 -13.06
C VAL A 82 -5.48 -10.06 -11.88
N ARG A 83 -5.12 -11.33 -11.65
CA ARG A 83 -5.61 -12.11 -10.51
C ARG A 83 -5.25 -11.47 -9.17
N LEU A 84 -4.04 -10.94 -9.04
CA LEU A 84 -3.63 -10.20 -7.84
C LEU A 84 -4.53 -8.98 -7.60
N LEU A 85 -4.79 -8.17 -8.62
CA LEU A 85 -5.65 -6.99 -8.49
C LEU A 85 -7.09 -7.35 -8.09
N ILE A 86 -7.64 -8.42 -8.68
CA ILE A 86 -8.96 -8.94 -8.29
C ILE A 86 -8.96 -9.37 -6.81
N SER A 87 -7.96 -10.13 -6.38
CA SER A 87 -7.86 -10.57 -4.97
C SER A 87 -7.76 -9.40 -3.99
N VAL A 88 -7.00 -8.36 -4.34
CA VAL A 88 -6.90 -7.12 -3.54
C VAL A 88 -8.25 -6.41 -3.46
N ALA A 89 -8.95 -6.26 -4.59
CA ALA A 89 -10.28 -5.64 -4.63
C ALA A 89 -11.32 -6.41 -3.79
N VAL A 90 -11.30 -7.75 -3.84
CA VAL A 90 -12.15 -8.61 -3.00
C VAL A 90 -11.84 -8.43 -1.51
N ALA A 91 -10.55 -8.38 -1.14
CA ALA A 91 -10.15 -8.15 0.24
C ALA A 91 -10.60 -6.76 0.74
N ALA A 92 -10.43 -5.72 -0.08
CA ALA A 92 -10.86 -4.37 0.25
C ALA A 92 -12.39 -4.27 0.43
N ALA A 93 -13.17 -4.87 -0.46
CA ALA A 93 -14.63 -4.88 -0.35
C ALA A 93 -15.09 -5.55 0.96
N LYS A 94 -14.46 -6.67 1.33
CA LYS A 94 -14.74 -7.35 2.60
C LYS A 94 -14.39 -6.51 3.82
N LEU A 95 -13.29 -5.75 3.79
CA LEU A 95 -12.91 -4.86 4.88
C LEU A 95 -13.96 -3.74 5.07
N LEU A 96 -14.44 -3.15 3.97
CA LEU A 96 -15.50 -2.14 4.03
C LEU A 96 -16.81 -2.72 4.57
N GLU A 97 -17.25 -3.87 4.06
CA GLU A 97 -18.45 -4.56 4.53
C GLU A 97 -18.35 -4.90 6.02
N THR A 98 -17.21 -5.45 6.45
CA THR A 98 -16.98 -5.81 7.86
C THR A 98 -16.96 -4.58 8.75
N GLY A 99 -16.36 -3.48 8.30
CA GLY A 99 -16.34 -2.21 9.03
C GLY A 99 -17.75 -1.62 9.20
N GLU A 100 -18.54 -1.55 8.13
CA GLU A 100 -19.92 -1.06 8.19
C GLU A 100 -20.79 -1.90 9.13
N LEU A 101 -20.64 -3.23 9.07
CA LEU A 101 -21.35 -4.13 9.98
C LEU A 101 -20.93 -3.92 11.44
N ALA A 102 -19.63 -3.75 11.71
CA ALA A 102 -19.13 -3.46 13.05
C ALA A 102 -19.69 -2.13 13.60
N ASP A 103 -19.71 -1.07 12.78
CA ASP A 103 -20.28 0.23 13.16
C ASP A 103 -21.78 0.13 13.48
N ARG A 104 -22.52 -0.62 12.66
CA ARG A 104 -23.96 -0.85 12.88
C ARG A 104 -24.22 -1.65 14.15
N ILE A 105 -23.42 -2.68 14.42
CA ILE A 105 -23.51 -3.47 15.65
C ILE A 105 -23.23 -2.58 16.86
N ALA A 106 -22.15 -1.78 16.83
CA ALA A 106 -21.80 -0.87 17.91
C ALA A 106 -22.92 0.16 18.18
N ALA A 107 -23.57 0.68 17.14
CA ALA A 107 -24.72 1.59 17.28
C ALA A 107 -25.93 0.91 17.94
N LEU A 108 -26.22 -0.34 17.58
CA LEU A 108 -27.31 -1.13 18.19
C LEU A 108 -27.00 -1.47 19.65
N GLU A 109 -25.77 -1.90 19.95
CA GLU A 109 -25.32 -2.20 21.31
C GLU A 109 -25.38 -0.96 22.22
N ALA A 110 -25.02 0.22 21.69
CA ALA A 110 -25.14 1.48 22.41
C ALA A 110 -26.60 1.86 22.69
N ALA A 111 -27.51 1.63 21.74
CA ALA A 111 -28.94 1.88 21.91
C ALA A 111 -29.57 0.95 22.97
N LEU A 112 -29.18 -0.33 22.98
CA LEU A 112 -29.65 -1.33 23.96
C LEU A 112 -29.06 -1.12 25.36
N SER A 113 -27.84 -0.59 25.44
CA SER A 113 -27.16 -0.31 26.71
C SER A 113 -27.63 0.97 27.38
N ARG A 114 -28.43 1.80 26.69
CA ARG A 114 -29.10 2.95 27.30
C ARG A 114 -30.27 2.40 28.12
N PRO A 115 -30.21 2.42 29.47
CA PRO A 115 -31.32 1.95 30.27
C PRO A 115 -32.57 2.76 29.92
N ASP A 116 -33.70 2.08 29.77
CA ASP A 116 -35.01 2.68 29.58
C ASP A 116 -35.23 3.78 30.65
N ASP A 117 -35.27 5.04 30.22
CA ASP A 117 -35.92 6.17 30.93
C ASP A 117 -37.45 5.96 31.08
N MET A 118 -37.93 4.72 30.91
CA MET A 118 -39.34 4.33 30.87
C MET A 118 -39.85 3.84 32.24
N ALA A 119 -39.06 3.95 33.30
CA ALA A 119 -39.47 3.70 34.68
C ALA A 119 -40.06 4.93 35.41
N THR A 120 -40.44 6.01 34.71
CA THR A 120 -40.93 7.25 35.35
C THR A 120 -42.20 7.84 34.75
N THR A 121 -43.18 7.00 34.40
CA THR A 121 -44.56 7.48 34.14
C THR A 121 -45.65 6.62 34.80
N GLY A 122 -45.25 5.75 35.72
CA GLY A 122 -46.14 4.86 36.46
C GLY A 122 -46.25 5.21 37.94
N ASP A 123 -46.34 6.48 38.31
CA ASP A 123 -46.83 6.86 39.65
C ASP A 123 -47.27 8.32 39.71
N LEU A 124 -48.52 8.60 39.34
CA LEU A 124 -49.30 9.72 39.88
C LEU A 124 -50.75 9.25 39.98
N GLY A 125 -51.22 9.18 41.22
CA GLY A 125 -52.57 8.78 41.62
C GLY A 125 -53.65 9.80 41.32
#